data_AF-A0A1Y3SQH9-F1
#
_entry.id   AF-A0A1Y3SQH9-F1
#
_cell.length_a   1.000
_cell.length_b   1.000
_cell.length_c   1.000
_cell.angle_alpha   90.00
_cell.angle_beta   90.00
_cell.angle_gamma   90.00
#
_symmetry.space_group_name_H-M   'P 1'
#
loop_
_entity.id
_entity.type
_entity.pdbx_description
1 polymer ?
#
loop_
_entity_poly.entity_id
_entity_poly.type
_entity_poly.pdbx_seq_one_letter_code
_entity_poly.pdbx_strand_id
1 'polypeptide(L)'
;MDAIDFFKETGEVFTVYVVDRQFSIGRGLEYFKSFKGKPNYIDTNEIAHKRISSVMQWIQKKIPPIAQLIDICFGSLLPVNVVDTVTALNKLFGTEQHQAAGPDVIDPIIIQEGKVLTKYLNEIISLYKDCNFRPAIIIILKDNDFDRAKSLLANCPDGIQIKFIKNSGETQFYKVVNTGADNIEGFISAFSHQCFSTCSKTKRDVLLNEEWANNSVIRKYGPQILKIRTHLLFDEKNEVHNYINDLLNQVTDTTNYTSYEKTVLESFKCNLLLFKVFCNDRAGNDLKAAYSLAVDLNNDILKAHTFRFAYFWDACSLTQQLDMLNEAHTIFLNNDIADHAIYCKNNANVTQFDTGRVYVRDFDNLLEEAISNVPGLVGMSHIFNNTGVAYLVTGQPEEAMEYFSKGVDYAHGQERTVQRLALHINKFLADFYCGEIIKEQHLRKVLNEIFDGMVRNNFLPFISSRYVLNILSISLQQNLDLGMDLLSSFPIRDLLNQGITSNPIGGGQILLQTKYLEQKYKNLVLLDNPPAYNTVEAITGVRKDFIVKYGINPFYFCTWL
;
A
#
# COMPACT_ATOMS: atom_id res chain seq x y z
N MET A 1 -29.86 -19.31 18.22
CA MET A 1 -28.62 -18.71 17.69
C MET A 1 -28.22 -17.63 18.67
N ASP A 2 -27.03 -17.76 19.24
CA ASP A 2 -26.51 -16.78 20.20
C ASP A 2 -26.19 -15.47 19.45
N ALA A 3 -26.25 -14.33 20.12
CA ALA A 3 -25.98 -13.03 19.50
C ALA A 3 -24.58 -12.98 18.89
N ILE A 4 -23.60 -13.64 19.53
CA ILE A 4 -22.22 -13.71 19.06
C ILE A 4 -22.09 -14.41 17.70
N ASP A 5 -22.97 -15.35 17.36
CA ASP A 5 -22.88 -16.10 16.10
C ASP A 5 -23.10 -15.22 14.88
N PHE A 6 -23.76 -14.07 15.04
CA PHE A 6 -23.95 -13.11 13.95
C PHE A 6 -22.66 -12.38 13.54
N PHE A 7 -21.66 -12.36 14.42
CA PHE A 7 -20.45 -11.53 14.30
C PHE A 7 -19.17 -12.33 13.99
N LYS A 8 -19.30 -13.60 13.60
CA LYS A 8 -18.17 -14.54 13.42
C LYS A 8 -17.76 -14.77 11.95
N GLU A 9 -18.28 -14.02 10.99
CA GLU A 9 -18.00 -14.31 9.57
C GLU A 9 -16.53 -14.00 9.20
N THR A 10 -15.83 -15.03 8.74
CA THR A 10 -14.46 -14.97 8.24
C THR A 10 -14.45 -14.88 6.72
N GLY A 11 -14.92 -13.76 6.17
CA GLY A 11 -14.80 -13.46 4.74
C GLY A 11 -13.42 -12.92 4.35
N GLU A 12 -13.05 -13.00 3.08
CA GLU A 12 -11.88 -12.29 2.52
C GLU A 12 -12.07 -10.76 2.58
N VAL A 13 -13.32 -10.28 2.59
CA VAL A 13 -13.66 -8.85 2.69
C VAL A 13 -13.89 -8.45 4.16
N PHE A 14 -13.34 -7.31 4.58
CA PHE A 14 -13.59 -6.75 5.90
C PHE A 14 -15.08 -6.41 6.07
N THR A 15 -15.69 -6.89 7.16
CA THR A 15 -17.13 -6.76 7.41
C THR A 15 -17.40 -5.97 8.69
N VAL A 16 -18.19 -4.91 8.55
CA VAL A 16 -18.75 -4.15 9.68
C VAL A 16 -20.17 -4.64 9.94
N TYR A 17 -20.47 -4.95 11.20
CA TYR A 17 -21.78 -5.44 11.61
C TYR A 17 -22.65 -4.28 12.07
N VAL A 18 -23.88 -4.21 11.58
CA VAL A 18 -24.83 -3.15 11.96
C VAL A 18 -26.11 -3.81 12.47
N VAL A 19 -26.49 -3.50 13.69
CA VAL A 19 -27.71 -4.04 14.31
C VAL A 19 -28.77 -2.96 14.46
N ASP A 20 -30.02 -3.31 14.18
CA ASP A 20 -31.14 -2.43 14.47
C ASP A 20 -31.30 -2.19 15.98
N ARG A 21 -32.00 -1.12 16.35
CA ARG A 21 -32.22 -0.77 17.75
C ARG A 21 -32.93 -1.90 18.50
N GLN A 22 -33.90 -2.56 17.87
CA GLN A 22 -34.66 -3.67 18.46
C GLN A 22 -33.79 -4.88 18.80
N PHE A 23 -32.79 -5.21 17.98
CA PHE A 23 -31.85 -6.29 18.21
C PHE A 23 -31.05 -6.00 19.48
N SER A 24 -30.59 -4.76 19.67
CA SER A 24 -29.81 -4.39 20.85
C SER A 24 -30.55 -4.48 22.19
N ILE A 25 -31.88 -4.34 22.18
CA ILE A 25 -32.72 -4.43 23.38
C ILE A 25 -33.43 -5.79 23.52
N GLY A 26 -33.46 -6.57 22.44
CA GLY A 26 -34.01 -7.92 22.37
C GLY A 26 -32.90 -8.96 22.37
N ARG A 27 -32.65 -9.58 21.21
CA ARG A 27 -31.73 -10.73 21.08
C ARG A 27 -30.30 -10.43 21.56
N GLY A 28 -29.78 -9.25 21.26
CA GLY A 28 -28.42 -8.83 21.61
C GLY A 28 -28.27 -8.23 23.01
N LEU A 29 -29.35 -8.15 23.81
CA LEU A 29 -29.34 -7.39 25.07
C LEU A 29 -28.25 -7.85 26.04
N GLU A 30 -28.20 -9.14 26.33
CA GLU A 30 -27.24 -9.68 27.31
C GLU A 30 -25.80 -9.60 26.77
N TYR A 31 -25.61 -9.81 25.47
CA TYR A 31 -24.32 -9.63 24.81
C TYR A 31 -23.80 -8.19 24.98
N PHE A 32 -24.58 -7.17 24.60
CA PHE A 32 -24.14 -5.78 24.71
C PHE A 32 -24.02 -5.29 26.15
N LYS A 33 -24.90 -5.74 27.06
CA LYS A 33 -24.77 -5.45 28.49
C LYS A 33 -23.43 -5.92 29.06
N SER A 34 -22.91 -7.07 28.61
CA SER A 34 -21.64 -7.61 29.08
C SER A 34 -20.42 -6.73 28.74
N PHE A 35 -20.56 -5.80 27.78
CA PHE A 35 -19.51 -4.85 27.39
C PHE A 35 -19.70 -3.43 27.93
N LYS A 36 -20.85 -3.10 28.53
CA LYS A 36 -21.06 -1.76 29.09
C LYS A 36 -20.00 -1.43 30.15
N GLY A 37 -19.43 -0.23 30.07
CA GLY A 37 -18.36 0.23 30.96
C GLY A 37 -16.98 -0.38 30.65
N LYS A 38 -16.87 -1.28 29.66
CA LYS A 38 -15.59 -1.80 29.19
C LYS A 38 -15.04 -0.95 28.05
N PRO A 39 -13.71 -1.00 27.79
CA PRO A 39 -13.09 -0.24 26.71
C PRO A 39 -13.63 -0.58 25.30
N ASN A 40 -14.27 -1.74 25.14
CA ASN A 40 -14.92 -2.19 23.90
C ASN A 40 -16.16 -1.38 23.51
N TYR A 41 -16.82 -0.71 24.47
CA TYR A 41 -18.11 -0.08 24.26
C TYR A 41 -17.97 1.44 24.15
N ILE A 42 -18.16 1.98 22.95
CA ILE A 42 -18.02 3.39 22.60
C ILE A 42 -19.40 4.01 22.48
N ASP A 43 -19.77 4.84 23.46
CA ASP A 43 -21.08 5.48 23.49
C ASP A 43 -21.04 6.99 23.75
N THR A 44 -19.88 7.62 23.58
CA THR A 44 -19.75 9.07 23.49
C THR A 44 -18.61 9.46 22.54
N ASN A 45 -18.61 10.72 22.09
CA ASN A 45 -17.52 11.28 21.29
C ASN A 45 -16.19 11.29 22.04
N GLU A 46 -16.21 11.53 23.36
CA GLU A 46 -15.00 11.55 24.19
C GLU A 46 -14.35 10.17 24.25
N ILE A 47 -15.14 9.10 24.36
CA ILE A 47 -14.63 7.72 24.35
C ILE A 47 -14.06 7.38 22.97
N ALA A 48 -14.78 7.75 21.90
CA ALA A 48 -14.34 7.52 20.53
C ALA A 48 -12.99 8.24 20.25
N HIS A 49 -12.92 9.52 20.59
CA HIS A 49 -11.69 10.32 20.45
C HIS A 49 -10.55 9.74 21.28
N LYS A 50 -10.78 9.42 22.55
CA LYS A 50 -9.75 8.81 23.42
C LYS A 50 -9.20 7.52 22.81
N ARG A 51 -10.06 6.65 22.27
CA ARG A 51 -9.64 5.41 21.60
C ARG A 51 -8.74 5.71 20.41
N ILE A 52 -9.20 6.57 19.52
CA ILE A 52 -8.47 6.97 18.31
C ILE A 52 -7.11 7.55 18.70
N SER A 53 -7.08 8.49 19.66
CA SER A 53 -5.84 9.11 20.12
C SER A 53 -4.86 8.11 20.73
N SER A 54 -5.32 7.14 21.52
CA SER A 54 -4.44 6.09 22.07
C SER A 54 -3.80 5.24 20.97
N VAL A 55 -4.58 4.80 19.98
CA VAL A 55 -4.05 4.04 18.83
C VAL A 55 -3.09 4.89 18.01
N MET A 56 -3.46 6.13 17.72
CA MET A 56 -2.64 7.06 16.95
C MET A 56 -1.33 7.38 17.65
N GLN A 57 -1.32 7.60 18.96
CA GLN A 57 -0.09 7.80 19.74
C GLN A 57 0.86 6.62 19.65
N TRP A 58 0.33 5.39 19.59
CA TRP A 58 1.15 4.20 19.45
C TRP A 58 1.77 4.07 18.07
N ILE A 59 0.96 4.21 17.01
CA ILE A 59 1.43 4.03 15.63
C ILE A 59 2.22 5.25 15.12
N GLN A 60 2.03 6.43 15.71
CA GLN A 60 2.71 7.68 15.35
C GLN A 60 3.92 8.03 16.22
N LYS A 61 4.52 7.05 16.91
CA LYS A 61 5.65 7.29 17.83
C LYS A 61 6.88 7.90 17.13
N LYS A 62 7.10 7.56 15.86
CA LYS A 62 8.28 7.94 15.05
C LYS A 62 7.92 8.46 13.66
N ILE A 63 6.66 8.90 13.49
CA ILE A 63 6.15 9.52 12.27
C ILE A 63 5.38 10.79 12.64
N PRO A 64 5.31 11.80 11.76
CA PRO A 64 4.71 13.08 12.10
C PRO A 64 3.17 12.96 12.14
N PRO A 65 2.48 13.56 13.13
CA PRO A 65 1.02 13.51 13.17
C PRO A 65 0.39 14.29 12.01
N ILE A 66 -0.31 13.60 11.11
CA ILE A 66 -0.91 14.18 9.89
C ILE A 66 -1.85 15.34 10.22
N ALA A 67 -2.68 15.21 11.26
CA ALA A 67 -3.58 16.29 11.69
C ALA A 67 -2.83 17.58 12.05
N GLN A 68 -1.67 17.47 12.73
CA GLN A 68 -0.85 18.63 13.07
C GLN A 68 -0.22 19.26 11.82
N LEU A 69 0.26 18.45 10.87
CA LEU A 69 0.78 18.94 9.60
C LEU A 69 -0.30 19.67 8.79
N ILE A 70 -1.52 19.13 8.75
CA ILE A 70 -2.67 19.78 8.10
C ILE A 70 -2.98 21.13 8.75
N ASP A 71 -2.98 21.21 10.08
CA ASP A 71 -3.23 22.45 10.80
C ASP A 71 -2.16 23.52 10.49
N ILE A 72 -0.89 23.14 10.40
CA ILE A 72 0.22 24.03 10.00
C ILE A 72 0.02 24.55 8.57
N CYS A 73 -0.33 23.66 7.63
CA CYS A 73 -0.43 24.00 6.22
C CYS A 73 -1.73 24.73 5.84
N PHE A 74 -2.85 24.45 6.53
CA PHE A 74 -4.18 24.91 6.13
C PHE A 74 -4.94 25.67 7.23
N GLY A 75 -4.58 25.51 8.51
CA GLY A 75 -5.36 25.98 9.67
C GLY A 75 -4.90 27.30 10.31
N SER A 76 -3.61 27.65 10.31
CA SER A 76 -3.11 28.78 11.10
C SER A 76 -3.31 30.19 10.49
N LEU A 77 -3.77 31.11 11.34
CA LEU A 77 -3.80 32.59 11.18
C LEU A 77 -2.43 33.27 11.45
N LEU A 78 -1.43 32.52 11.91
CA LEU A 78 -0.09 33.03 12.25
C LEU A 78 0.89 32.84 11.09
N PRO A 79 1.81 33.79 10.86
CA PRO A 79 2.81 33.65 9.81
C PRO A 79 3.83 32.56 10.18
N VAL A 80 3.70 31.40 9.54
CA VAL A 80 4.72 30.34 9.54
C VAL A 80 5.81 30.76 8.55
N ASN A 81 7.09 30.61 8.92
CA ASN A 81 8.16 30.91 7.98
C ASN A 81 8.13 29.91 6.79
N VAL A 82 8.77 30.27 5.68
CA VAL A 82 8.71 29.43 4.46
C VAL A 82 9.34 28.05 4.66
N VAL A 83 10.38 27.95 5.49
CA VAL A 83 11.12 26.71 5.74
C VAL A 83 10.26 25.70 6.49
N ASP A 84 9.58 26.13 7.54
CA ASP A 84 8.67 25.31 8.34
C ASP A 84 7.45 24.90 7.50
N THR A 85 6.95 25.82 6.68
CA THR A 85 5.84 25.54 5.75
C THR A 85 6.22 24.44 4.76
N VAL A 86 7.35 24.60 4.06
CA VAL A 86 7.84 23.62 3.07
C VAL A 86 8.15 22.28 3.75
N THR A 87 8.75 22.30 4.94
CA THR A 87 9.01 21.10 5.73
C THR A 87 7.73 20.35 6.07
N ALA A 88 6.70 21.04 6.55
CA ALA A 88 5.41 20.43 6.87
C ALA A 88 4.71 19.85 5.62
N LEU A 89 4.73 20.60 4.51
CA LEU A 89 4.17 20.15 3.24
C LEU A 89 4.86 18.89 2.71
N ASN A 90 6.19 18.82 2.77
CA ASN A 90 6.94 17.67 2.28
C ASN A 90 6.70 16.42 3.14
N LYS A 91 6.59 16.58 4.47
CA LYS A 91 6.16 15.49 5.36
C LYS A 91 4.74 15.00 5.02
N LEU A 92 3.85 15.93 4.69
CA LEU A 92 2.46 15.63 4.33
C LEU A 92 2.36 14.88 2.98
N PHE A 93 3.10 15.32 1.96
CA PHE A 93 3.12 14.66 0.65
C PHE A 93 3.83 13.31 0.67
N GLY A 94 4.73 13.09 1.65
CA GLY A 94 5.34 11.80 1.93
C GLY A 94 4.48 10.85 2.76
N THR A 95 3.34 11.26 3.33
CA THR A 95 2.59 10.44 4.30
C THR A 95 2.24 9.04 3.79
N GLU A 96 2.45 8.01 4.61
CA GLU A 96 2.08 6.61 4.38
C GLU A 96 0.80 6.19 5.10
N GLN A 97 0.17 5.11 4.61
CA GLN A 97 -0.98 4.50 5.28
C GLN A 97 -0.55 3.70 6.51
N HIS A 98 -1.20 3.98 7.64
CA HIS A 98 -1.01 3.23 8.87
C HIS A 98 -2.32 2.64 9.40
N GLN A 99 -2.25 1.39 9.86
CA GLN A 99 -3.36 0.66 10.47
C GLN A 99 -3.24 0.60 11.99
N ALA A 100 -4.35 0.32 12.66
CA ALA A 100 -4.37 0.10 14.09
C ALA A 100 -3.46 -1.08 14.48
N ALA A 101 -2.52 -0.82 15.36
CA ALA A 101 -1.58 -1.80 15.89
C ALA A 101 -1.25 -1.48 17.35
N GLY A 102 -0.75 -2.48 18.08
CA GLY A 102 -0.31 -2.31 19.46
C GLY A 102 -1.31 -2.78 20.53
N PRO A 103 -1.00 -2.54 21.81
CA PRO A 103 -1.73 -3.11 22.95
C PRO A 103 -3.16 -2.58 23.10
N ASP A 104 -3.48 -1.43 22.48
CA ASP A 104 -4.79 -0.80 22.55
C ASP A 104 -5.77 -1.29 21.46
N VAL A 105 -5.33 -2.20 20.59
CA VAL A 105 -6.20 -2.93 19.66
C VAL A 105 -7.08 -3.90 20.46
N ILE A 106 -8.39 -3.81 20.24
CA ILE A 106 -9.40 -4.55 21.00
C ILE A 106 -10.41 -5.20 20.06
N ASP A 107 -10.97 -6.33 20.49
CA ASP A 107 -12.00 -7.08 19.79
C ASP A 107 -13.07 -7.55 20.79
N PRO A 108 -14.38 -7.34 20.56
CA PRO A 108 -14.99 -6.51 19.51
C PRO A 108 -14.89 -5.01 19.81
N ILE A 109 -15.20 -4.18 18.82
CA ILE A 109 -15.44 -2.74 18.98
C ILE A 109 -16.93 -2.49 18.79
N ILE A 110 -17.62 -2.01 19.83
CA ILE A 110 -19.07 -1.77 19.81
C ILE A 110 -19.32 -0.27 19.86
N ILE A 111 -20.03 0.28 18.88
CA ILE A 111 -20.26 1.73 18.73
C ILE A 111 -21.75 2.04 18.77
N GLN A 112 -22.18 2.97 19.63
CA GLN A 112 -23.55 3.46 19.66
C GLN A 112 -23.69 4.72 18.77
N GLU A 113 -24.14 4.54 17.52
CA GLU A 113 -24.16 5.56 16.46
C GLU A 113 -24.88 6.86 16.86
N GLY A 114 -25.98 6.79 17.60
CA GLY A 114 -26.73 7.99 18.01
C GLY A 114 -26.01 8.89 19.02
N LYS A 115 -24.85 8.49 19.53
CA LYS A 115 -24.05 9.24 20.52
C LYS A 115 -22.63 9.55 20.04
N VAL A 116 -22.28 9.10 18.83
CA VAL A 116 -20.93 9.21 18.26
C VAL A 116 -21.05 9.85 16.89
N LEU A 117 -20.26 10.90 16.63
CA LEU A 117 -20.24 11.57 15.34
C LEU A 117 -19.74 10.63 14.23
N THR A 118 -20.33 10.75 13.05
CA THR A 118 -19.98 9.95 11.86
C THR A 118 -18.49 9.98 11.52
N LYS A 119 -17.81 11.13 11.74
CA LYS A 119 -16.37 11.25 11.50
C LYS A 119 -15.53 10.25 12.31
N TYR A 120 -15.87 10.05 13.60
CA TYR A 120 -15.14 9.12 14.46
C TYR A 120 -15.44 7.67 14.08
N LEU A 121 -16.67 7.40 13.65
CA LEU A 121 -17.06 6.09 13.14
C LEU A 121 -16.24 5.73 11.90
N ASN A 122 -16.15 6.64 10.92
CA ASN A 122 -15.38 6.44 9.70
C ASN A 122 -13.88 6.29 9.98
N GLU A 123 -13.34 7.08 10.91
CA GLU A 123 -11.94 7.00 11.31
C GLU A 123 -11.60 5.67 12.00
N ILE A 124 -12.44 5.22 12.94
CA ILE A 124 -12.27 3.90 13.58
C ILE A 124 -12.31 2.79 12.53
N ILE A 125 -13.29 2.79 11.64
CA ILE A 125 -13.36 1.76 10.59
C ILE A 125 -12.12 1.83 9.68
N SER A 126 -11.68 3.03 9.30
CA SER A 126 -10.51 3.22 8.44
C SER A 126 -9.22 2.72 9.09
N LEU A 127 -9.02 2.99 10.39
CA LEU A 127 -7.84 2.52 11.13
C LEU A 127 -7.83 0.99 11.31
N TYR A 128 -8.99 0.39 11.55
CA TYR A 128 -9.08 -1.02 11.91
C TYR A 128 -9.33 -1.96 10.72
N LYS A 129 -9.70 -1.46 9.54
CA LYS A 129 -10.02 -2.32 8.37
C LYS A 129 -8.87 -3.26 7.98
N ASP A 130 -7.64 -2.78 8.09
CA ASP A 130 -6.41 -3.50 7.71
C ASP A 130 -5.69 -4.08 8.94
N CYS A 131 -6.22 -3.88 10.14
CA CYS A 131 -5.62 -4.42 11.36
C CYS A 131 -5.46 -5.95 11.26
N ASN A 132 -4.26 -6.45 11.52
CA ASN A 132 -3.90 -7.87 11.44
C ASN A 132 -4.81 -8.79 12.28
N PHE A 133 -5.35 -8.31 13.41
CA PHE A 133 -6.28 -9.09 14.24
C PHE A 133 -7.74 -9.04 13.78
N ARG A 134 -8.08 -8.16 12.82
CA ARG A 134 -9.42 -8.03 12.21
C ARG A 134 -10.58 -8.02 13.22
N PRO A 135 -10.63 -7.05 14.15
CA PRO A 135 -11.66 -7.04 15.18
C PRO A 135 -13.07 -6.87 14.57
N ALA A 136 -14.06 -7.49 15.22
CA ALA A 136 -15.45 -7.28 14.87
C ALA A 136 -15.89 -5.86 15.26
N ILE A 137 -16.19 -5.02 14.28
CA ILE A 137 -16.80 -3.70 14.51
C ILE A 137 -18.32 -3.85 14.44
N ILE A 138 -19.01 -3.55 15.54
CA ILE A 138 -20.46 -3.67 15.69
C ILE A 138 -21.07 -2.29 15.97
N ILE A 139 -21.89 -1.80 15.06
CA ILE A 139 -22.60 -0.54 15.19
C ILE A 139 -24.03 -0.79 15.64
N ILE A 140 -24.42 -0.21 16.77
CA ILE A 140 -25.79 -0.20 17.28
C ILE A 140 -26.48 1.07 16.78
N LEU A 141 -27.46 0.91 15.91
CA LEU A 141 -28.25 2.03 15.40
C LEU A 141 -29.11 2.67 16.49
N LYS A 142 -29.35 3.97 16.36
CA LYS A 142 -30.33 4.69 17.20
C LYS A 142 -31.78 4.35 16.87
N ASP A 143 -32.03 3.80 15.69
CA ASP A 143 -33.32 3.44 15.11
C ASP A 143 -33.26 2.07 14.41
N ASN A 144 -34.30 1.71 13.64
CA ASN A 144 -34.35 0.47 12.87
C ASN A 144 -34.30 0.73 11.35
N ASP A 145 -33.71 1.86 10.94
CA ASP A 145 -33.68 2.30 9.54
C ASP A 145 -32.32 1.99 8.90
N PHE A 146 -32.28 0.90 8.14
CA PHE A 146 -31.08 0.48 7.41
C PHE A 146 -30.76 1.35 6.20
N ASP A 147 -31.75 2.01 5.59
CA ASP A 147 -31.48 2.88 4.44
C ASP A 147 -30.81 4.18 4.89
N ARG A 148 -31.25 4.76 6.02
CA ARG A 148 -30.52 5.85 6.68
C ARG A 148 -29.10 5.42 7.08
N ALA A 149 -28.96 4.21 7.61
CA ALA A 149 -27.65 3.69 8.01
C ALA A 149 -26.70 3.51 6.81
N LYS A 150 -27.19 3.12 5.63
CA LYS A 150 -26.38 3.08 4.41
C LYS A 150 -25.84 4.46 4.04
N SER A 151 -26.68 5.50 4.09
CA SER A 151 -26.22 6.88 3.83
C SER A 151 -25.18 7.36 4.84
N LEU A 152 -25.36 7.02 6.11
CA LEU A 152 -24.39 7.33 7.17
C LEU A 152 -23.01 6.70 6.90
N LEU A 153 -23.01 5.44 6.45
CA LEU A 153 -21.80 4.63 6.26
C LEU A 153 -21.21 4.75 4.84
N ALA A 154 -21.75 5.62 4.00
CA ALA A 154 -21.29 5.78 2.61
C ALA A 154 -19.83 6.26 2.53
N ASN A 155 -19.35 6.99 3.54
CA ASN A 155 -17.99 7.53 3.61
C ASN A 155 -17.00 6.62 4.34
N CYS A 156 -17.41 5.39 4.70
CA CYS A 156 -16.50 4.36 5.15
C CYS A 156 -15.54 3.93 4.00
N PRO A 157 -14.44 3.22 4.30
CA PRO A 157 -13.52 2.74 3.29
C PRO A 157 -14.23 2.00 2.15
N ASP A 158 -13.86 2.33 0.91
CA ASP A 158 -14.45 1.74 -0.28
C ASP A 158 -14.27 0.22 -0.29
N GLY A 159 -15.30 -0.50 -0.77
CA GLY A 159 -15.22 -1.93 -0.99
C GLY A 159 -15.41 -2.82 0.25
N ILE A 160 -15.48 -2.26 1.47
CA ILE A 160 -15.84 -3.04 2.67
C ILE A 160 -17.29 -3.52 2.60
N GLN A 161 -17.59 -4.53 3.40
CA GLN A 161 -18.92 -5.10 3.51
C GLN A 161 -19.60 -4.65 4.80
N ILE A 162 -20.90 -4.37 4.72
CA ILE A 162 -21.76 -4.11 5.86
C ILE A 162 -22.76 -5.26 5.96
N LYS A 163 -22.83 -5.89 7.12
CA LYS A 163 -23.85 -6.88 7.45
C LYS A 163 -24.88 -6.27 8.39
N PHE A 164 -26.03 -5.94 7.84
CA PHE A 164 -27.19 -5.50 8.60
C PHE A 164 -27.91 -6.69 9.22
N ILE A 165 -28.27 -6.60 10.50
CA ILE A 165 -28.88 -7.68 11.27
C ILE A 165 -30.12 -7.14 12.00
N LYS A 166 -31.28 -7.71 11.69
CA LYS A 166 -32.55 -7.36 12.37
C LYS A 166 -32.74 -8.19 13.64
N ASN A 167 -33.58 -7.72 14.56
CA ASN A 167 -33.95 -8.50 15.76
C ASN A 167 -34.53 -9.90 15.45
N SER A 168 -35.21 -10.05 14.31
CA SER A 168 -35.72 -11.34 13.80
C SER A 168 -34.59 -12.35 13.50
N GLY A 169 -33.36 -11.88 13.31
CA GLY A 169 -32.23 -12.65 12.83
C GLY A 169 -32.06 -12.62 11.31
N GLU A 170 -32.93 -11.93 10.58
CA GLU A 170 -32.76 -11.68 9.15
C GLU A 170 -31.53 -10.78 8.92
N THR A 171 -30.73 -11.13 7.92
CA THR A 171 -29.49 -10.40 7.60
C THR A 171 -29.49 -9.92 6.16
N GLN A 172 -28.94 -8.72 5.93
CA GLN A 172 -28.73 -8.15 4.60
C GLN A 172 -27.28 -7.69 4.48
N PHE A 173 -26.66 -7.99 3.34
CA PHE A 173 -25.33 -7.49 3.01
C PHE A 173 -25.41 -6.27 2.10
N TYR A 174 -24.48 -5.34 2.30
CA TYR A 174 -24.30 -4.14 1.49
C TYR A 174 -22.81 -3.89 1.30
N LYS A 175 -22.36 -3.70 0.06
CA LYS A 175 -20.98 -3.29 -0.24
C LYS A 175 -20.91 -1.77 -0.25
N VAL A 176 -19.97 -1.20 0.50
CA VAL A 176 -19.75 0.25 0.52
C VAL A 176 -19.17 0.70 -0.82
N VAL A 177 -19.75 1.76 -1.37
CA VAL A 177 -19.24 2.49 -2.53
C VAL A 177 -18.99 3.92 -2.07
N ASN A 178 -17.72 4.26 -1.85
CA ASN A 178 -17.34 5.58 -1.34
C ASN A 178 -17.32 6.59 -2.51
N THR A 179 -18.08 7.67 -2.40
CA THR A 179 -18.18 8.71 -3.43
C THR A 179 -17.30 9.93 -3.15
N GLY A 180 -16.47 9.86 -2.12
CA GLY A 180 -15.59 10.92 -1.67
C GLY A 180 -16.27 12.00 -0.83
N ALA A 181 -15.53 13.07 -0.56
CA ALA A 181 -16.02 14.24 0.15
C ALA A 181 -16.79 15.20 -0.77
N ASP A 182 -17.79 15.89 -0.22
CA ASP A 182 -18.63 16.83 -0.96
C ASP A 182 -18.01 18.24 -1.10
N ASN A 183 -17.00 18.57 -0.29
CA ASN A 183 -16.32 19.87 -0.26
C ASN A 183 -14.85 19.73 0.19
N ILE A 184 -14.08 20.82 0.06
CA ILE A 184 -12.64 20.84 0.37
C ILE A 184 -12.40 20.62 1.87
N GLU A 185 -13.22 21.20 2.75
CA GLU A 185 -13.10 20.99 4.20
C GLU A 185 -13.28 19.53 4.58
N GLY A 186 -14.26 18.85 3.96
CA GLY A 186 -14.48 17.42 4.10
C GLY A 186 -13.30 16.59 3.59
N PHE A 187 -12.69 16.99 2.47
CA PHE A 187 -11.48 16.34 1.94
C PHE A 187 -10.28 16.50 2.88
N ILE A 188 -9.99 17.72 3.34
CA ILE A 188 -8.87 18.01 4.26
C ILE A 188 -9.08 17.27 5.58
N SER A 189 -10.32 17.24 6.09
CA SER A 189 -10.67 16.46 7.27
C SER A 189 -10.52 14.97 7.05
N ALA A 190 -10.93 14.42 5.90
CA ALA A 190 -10.72 13.01 5.60
C ALA A 190 -9.23 12.65 5.57
N PHE A 191 -8.39 13.51 4.97
CA PHE A 191 -6.95 13.31 4.91
C PHE A 191 -6.31 13.35 6.31
N SER A 192 -6.70 14.31 7.15
CA SER A 192 -6.16 14.44 8.52
C SER A 192 -6.41 13.22 9.41
N HIS A 193 -7.50 12.49 9.13
CA HIS A 193 -7.91 11.29 9.87
C HIS A 193 -7.58 9.98 9.12
N GLN A 194 -6.63 10.00 8.16
CA GLN A 194 -6.22 8.83 7.36
C GLN A 194 -7.36 8.12 6.62
N CYS A 195 -8.47 8.82 6.34
CA CYS A 195 -9.57 8.31 5.53
C CYS A 195 -9.23 8.42 4.03
N PHE A 196 -8.07 7.89 3.62
CA PHE A 196 -7.50 8.09 2.28
C PHE A 196 -8.39 7.56 1.16
N SER A 197 -9.21 6.54 1.44
CA SER A 197 -10.20 6.04 0.49
C SER A 197 -11.22 7.12 0.10
N THR A 198 -11.71 7.91 1.07
CA THR A 198 -12.56 9.06 0.79
C THR A 198 -11.82 10.08 -0.07
N CYS A 199 -10.55 10.37 0.24
CA CYS A 199 -9.74 11.31 -0.52
C CYS A 199 -9.52 10.89 -1.99
N SER A 200 -9.22 9.61 -2.25
CA SER A 200 -9.00 9.12 -3.61
C SER A 200 -10.31 9.15 -4.43
N LYS A 201 -11.46 8.93 -3.78
CA LYS A 201 -12.78 8.99 -4.45
C LYS A 201 -13.39 10.40 -4.57
N THR A 202 -12.89 11.40 -3.84
CA THR A 202 -13.32 12.80 -3.99
C THR A 202 -13.11 13.29 -5.41
N LYS A 203 -14.15 13.83 -6.05
CA LYS A 203 -14.04 14.32 -7.43
C LYS A 203 -13.10 15.53 -7.52
N ARG A 204 -12.40 15.67 -8.66
CA ARG A 204 -11.39 16.74 -8.84
C ARG A 204 -12.01 18.14 -8.80
N ASP A 205 -13.20 18.33 -9.35
CA ASP A 205 -13.94 19.60 -9.38
C ASP A 205 -14.22 20.14 -7.97
N VAL A 206 -14.45 19.26 -7.00
CA VAL A 206 -14.59 19.64 -5.58
C VAL A 206 -13.33 20.37 -5.07
N LEU A 207 -12.15 20.02 -5.59
CA LEU A 207 -10.87 20.60 -5.16
C LEU A 207 -10.50 21.89 -5.91
N LEU A 208 -11.26 22.28 -6.95
CA LEU A 208 -11.01 23.46 -7.78
C LEU A 208 -11.90 24.62 -7.31
N ASN A 209 -11.63 25.15 -6.11
CA ASN A 209 -12.38 26.26 -5.53
C ASN A 209 -11.48 27.49 -5.28
N GLU A 210 -11.58 28.49 -6.15
CA GLU A 210 -10.79 29.74 -6.04
C GLU A 210 -11.19 30.61 -4.83
N GLU A 211 -12.46 30.55 -4.40
CA GLU A 211 -12.92 31.27 -3.19
C GLU A 211 -12.26 30.68 -1.94
N TRP A 212 -12.23 29.36 -1.82
CA TRP A 212 -11.55 28.66 -0.74
C TRP A 212 -10.03 28.90 -0.75
N ALA A 213 -9.44 28.95 -1.95
CA ALA A 213 -8.01 29.19 -2.14
C ALA A 213 -7.57 30.54 -1.54
N ASN A 214 -8.41 31.57 -1.61
CA ASN A 214 -8.19 32.89 -1.00
C ASN A 214 -6.77 33.44 -1.28
N ASN A 215 -6.36 33.42 -2.56
CA ASN A 215 -5.03 33.83 -3.05
C ASN A 215 -3.83 33.08 -2.43
N SER A 216 -4.03 31.97 -1.72
CA SER A 216 -2.93 31.14 -1.20
C SER A 216 -2.56 30.04 -2.19
N VAL A 217 -1.29 30.01 -2.61
CA VAL A 217 -0.76 28.93 -3.47
C VAL A 217 -0.87 27.55 -2.80
N ILE A 218 -0.77 27.49 -1.46
CA ILE A 218 -0.89 26.24 -0.69
C ILE A 218 -2.32 25.73 -0.78
N ARG A 219 -3.30 26.60 -0.55
CA ARG A 219 -4.72 26.22 -0.63
C ARG A 219 -5.13 25.92 -2.08
N LYS A 220 -4.55 26.61 -3.05
CA LYS A 220 -4.84 26.37 -4.47
C LYS A 220 -4.37 25.00 -4.97
N TYR A 221 -3.14 24.61 -4.65
CA TYR A 221 -2.52 23.40 -5.23
C TYR A 221 -2.41 22.23 -4.27
N GLY A 222 -2.28 22.49 -2.96
CA GLY A 222 -2.09 21.46 -1.93
C GLY A 222 -3.13 20.33 -1.96
N PRO A 223 -4.45 20.61 -1.98
CA PRO A 223 -5.47 19.56 -2.03
C PRO A 223 -5.34 18.63 -3.25
N GLN A 224 -4.96 19.17 -4.42
CA GLN A 224 -4.75 18.37 -5.62
C GLN A 224 -3.53 17.45 -5.49
N ILE A 225 -2.44 17.93 -4.88
CA ILE A 225 -1.23 17.12 -4.61
C ILE A 225 -1.55 16.01 -3.59
N LEU A 226 -2.31 16.31 -2.54
CA LEU A 226 -2.77 15.31 -1.57
C LEU A 226 -3.65 14.25 -2.23
N LYS A 227 -4.54 14.65 -3.15
CA LYS A 227 -5.36 13.71 -3.91
C LYS A 227 -4.47 12.79 -4.76
N ILE A 228 -3.49 13.34 -5.47
CA ILE A 228 -2.51 12.55 -6.23
C ILE A 228 -1.83 11.54 -5.30
N ARG A 229 -1.33 11.99 -4.13
CA ARG A 229 -0.71 11.08 -3.16
C ARG A 229 -1.64 9.95 -2.73
N THR A 230 -2.92 10.24 -2.46
CA THR A 230 -3.88 9.19 -2.06
C THR A 230 -4.14 8.15 -3.15
N HIS A 231 -4.19 8.54 -4.42
CA HIS A 231 -4.27 7.57 -5.52
C HIS A 231 -3.01 6.69 -5.59
N LEU A 232 -1.83 7.28 -5.40
CA LEU A 232 -0.57 6.52 -5.43
C LEU A 232 -0.46 5.53 -4.26
N LEU A 233 -1.01 5.85 -3.08
CA LEU A 233 -1.11 4.90 -1.95
C LEU A 233 -1.95 3.65 -2.27
N PHE A 234 -2.89 3.76 -3.21
CA PHE A 234 -3.72 2.65 -3.71
C PHE A 234 -3.25 2.09 -5.06
N ASP A 235 -2.06 2.50 -5.52
CA ASP A 235 -1.48 2.09 -6.81
C ASP A 235 -2.37 2.44 -8.04
N GLU A 236 -3.22 3.45 -7.91
CA GLU A 236 -4.10 3.96 -8.97
C GLU A 236 -3.33 4.91 -9.93
N LYS A 237 -2.15 4.46 -10.42
CA LYS A 237 -1.22 5.28 -11.23
C LYS A 237 -1.87 5.87 -12.48
N ASN A 238 -2.67 5.08 -13.19
CA ASN A 238 -3.33 5.47 -14.44
C ASN A 238 -4.32 6.63 -14.25
N GLU A 239 -4.97 6.71 -13.08
CA GLU A 239 -5.95 7.76 -12.77
C GLU A 239 -5.29 9.14 -12.63
N VAL A 240 -4.02 9.19 -12.20
CA VAL A 240 -3.33 10.44 -11.87
C VAL A 240 -2.24 10.84 -12.85
N HIS A 241 -1.86 9.98 -13.78
CA HIS A 241 -0.77 10.25 -14.73
C HIS A 241 -0.93 11.61 -15.43
N ASN A 242 -2.11 11.87 -16.02
CA ASN A 242 -2.37 13.14 -16.72
C ASN A 242 -2.46 14.31 -15.74
N TYR A 243 -3.04 14.09 -14.55
CA TYR A 243 -3.19 15.14 -13.54
C TYR A 243 -1.86 15.65 -13.01
N ILE A 244 -0.87 14.75 -12.85
CA ILE A 244 0.49 15.13 -12.46
C ILE A 244 1.10 16.08 -13.52
N ASN A 245 0.98 15.75 -14.81
CA ASN A 245 1.51 16.59 -15.88
C ASN A 245 0.80 17.95 -15.98
N ASP A 246 -0.54 17.97 -15.87
CA ASP A 246 -1.32 19.21 -15.85
C ASP A 246 -0.87 20.14 -14.71
N LEU A 247 -0.68 19.58 -13.51
CA LEU A 247 -0.31 20.34 -12.33
C LEU A 247 1.15 20.82 -12.39
N LEU A 248 2.07 19.99 -12.91
CA LEU A 248 3.46 20.40 -13.18
C LEU A 248 3.54 21.63 -14.10
N ASN A 249 2.71 21.69 -15.14
CA ASN A 249 2.64 22.84 -16.04
C ASN A 249 2.15 24.09 -15.30
N GLN A 250 1.15 23.95 -14.42
CA GLN A 250 0.59 25.07 -13.65
C GLN A 250 1.57 25.65 -12.62
N VAL A 251 2.34 24.80 -11.93
CA VAL A 251 3.29 25.26 -10.90
C VAL A 251 4.65 25.70 -11.46
N THR A 252 4.88 25.59 -12.77
CA THR A 252 6.17 25.93 -13.39
C THR A 252 6.29 27.42 -13.76
N ASP A 253 5.20 28.11 -14.13
CA ASP A 253 5.27 29.56 -14.37
C ASP A 253 5.19 30.31 -13.03
N THR A 254 6.35 30.81 -12.59
CA THR A 254 6.49 31.50 -11.32
C THR A 254 6.65 33.02 -11.45
N THR A 255 6.46 33.58 -12.65
CA THR A 255 6.85 34.97 -12.98
C THR A 255 6.17 36.02 -12.08
N ASN A 256 4.93 35.77 -11.66
CA ASN A 256 4.09 36.71 -10.91
C ASN A 256 4.00 36.43 -9.40
N TYR A 257 4.79 35.50 -8.86
CA TYR A 257 4.71 35.10 -7.46
C TYR A 257 5.80 35.73 -6.58
N THR A 258 5.50 35.91 -5.30
CA THR A 258 6.46 36.36 -4.28
C THR A 258 7.57 35.34 -4.06
N SER A 259 8.68 35.74 -3.41
CA SER A 259 9.78 34.81 -3.08
C SER A 259 9.29 33.62 -2.24
N TYR A 260 8.42 33.87 -1.25
CA TYR A 260 7.80 32.84 -0.43
C TYR A 260 7.03 31.82 -1.29
N GLU A 261 6.15 32.31 -2.16
CA GLU A 261 5.32 31.46 -3.01
C GLU A 261 6.16 30.68 -4.03
N LYS A 262 7.23 31.29 -4.56
CA LYS A 262 8.18 30.61 -5.45
C LYS A 262 8.81 29.39 -4.78
N THR A 263 9.31 29.53 -3.57
CA THR A 263 9.88 28.42 -2.79
C THR A 263 8.84 27.31 -2.56
N VAL A 264 7.59 27.66 -2.25
CA VAL A 264 6.50 26.68 -2.09
C VAL A 264 6.21 25.97 -3.41
N LEU A 265 6.08 26.69 -4.52
CA LEU A 265 5.81 26.11 -5.84
C LEU A 265 6.95 25.20 -6.33
N GLU A 266 8.20 25.57 -6.06
CA GLU A 266 9.37 24.74 -6.35
C GLU A 266 9.36 23.44 -5.52
N SER A 267 8.92 23.50 -4.25
CA SER A 267 8.74 22.29 -3.43
C SER A 267 7.62 21.38 -3.97
N PHE A 268 6.52 21.97 -4.46
CA PHE A 268 5.45 21.22 -5.12
C PHE A 268 5.93 20.56 -6.40
N LYS A 269 6.70 21.29 -7.21
CA LYS A 269 7.31 20.76 -8.44
C LYS A 269 8.24 19.59 -8.14
N CYS A 270 9.07 19.68 -7.10
CA CYS A 270 9.94 18.57 -6.68
C CYS A 270 9.13 17.30 -6.37
N ASN A 271 8.09 17.40 -5.54
CA ASN A 271 7.24 16.25 -5.19
C ASN A 271 6.50 15.68 -6.42
N LEU A 272 5.95 16.54 -7.28
CA LEU A 272 5.24 16.11 -8.49
C LEU A 272 6.16 15.40 -9.49
N LEU A 273 7.41 15.83 -9.61
CA LEU A 273 8.42 15.11 -10.41
C LEU A 273 8.67 13.72 -9.82
N LEU A 274 8.81 13.59 -8.50
CA LEU A 274 8.97 12.27 -7.85
C LEU A 274 7.74 11.37 -8.02
N PHE A 275 6.53 11.93 -7.92
CA PHE A 275 5.29 11.20 -8.20
C PHE A 275 5.22 10.74 -9.66
N LYS A 276 5.69 11.57 -10.60
CA LYS A 276 5.81 11.22 -12.00
C LYS A 276 6.81 10.08 -12.23
N VAL A 277 7.96 10.09 -11.56
CA VAL A 277 8.94 8.99 -11.59
C VAL A 277 8.30 7.68 -11.16
N PHE A 278 7.58 7.68 -10.04
CA PHE A 278 6.87 6.50 -9.55
C PHE A 278 5.75 6.04 -10.50
N CYS A 279 4.95 6.99 -11.01
CA CYS A 279 3.85 6.70 -11.92
C CYS A 279 4.34 6.07 -13.24
N ASN A 280 5.51 6.49 -13.72
CA ASN A 280 6.10 6.00 -14.96
C ASN A 280 7.01 4.78 -14.80
N ASP A 281 7.29 4.38 -13.55
CA ASP A 281 8.32 3.38 -13.22
C ASP A 281 9.66 3.68 -13.92
N ARG A 282 9.98 4.97 -14.07
CA ARG A 282 11.17 5.46 -14.79
C ARG A 282 11.55 6.86 -14.32
N ALA A 283 12.84 7.08 -14.05
CA ALA A 283 13.36 8.40 -13.68
C ALA A 283 13.45 9.38 -14.83
N GLY A 284 14.18 9.03 -15.90
CA GLY A 284 14.56 9.98 -16.95
C GLY A 284 15.21 11.25 -16.38
N ASN A 285 14.88 12.40 -16.95
CA ASN A 285 15.35 13.70 -16.45
C ASN A 285 14.57 14.19 -15.21
N ASP A 286 13.40 13.61 -14.92
CA ASP A 286 12.51 14.08 -13.85
C ASP A 286 13.18 13.92 -12.47
N LEU A 287 13.89 12.81 -12.22
CA LEU A 287 14.60 12.58 -10.95
C LEU A 287 15.78 13.53 -10.73
N LYS A 288 16.56 13.80 -11.78
CA LYS A 288 17.68 14.77 -11.74
C LYS A 288 17.18 16.18 -11.49
N ALA A 289 16.06 16.56 -12.13
CA ALA A 289 15.42 17.85 -11.90
C ALA A 289 14.87 17.97 -10.47
N ALA A 290 14.25 16.91 -9.93
CA ALA A 290 13.78 16.89 -8.55
C ALA A 290 14.94 17.05 -7.55
N TYR A 291 16.07 16.38 -7.78
CA TYR A 291 17.27 16.52 -6.95
C TYR A 291 17.86 17.94 -7.00
N SER A 292 17.97 18.54 -8.18
CA SER A 292 18.43 19.93 -8.31
C SER A 292 17.56 20.88 -7.48
N LEU A 293 16.23 20.77 -7.61
CA LEU A 293 15.29 21.56 -6.82
C LEU A 293 15.48 21.35 -5.31
N ALA A 294 15.66 20.10 -4.87
CA ALA A 294 15.88 19.80 -3.46
C ALA A 294 17.16 20.46 -2.89
N VAL A 295 18.24 20.46 -3.67
CA VAL A 295 19.51 21.12 -3.33
C VAL A 295 19.37 22.64 -3.35
N ASP A 296 18.74 23.20 -4.38
CA ASP A 296 18.54 24.65 -4.52
C ASP A 296 17.66 25.21 -3.39
N LEU A 297 16.66 24.44 -2.95
CA LEU A 297 15.81 24.76 -1.80
C LEU A 297 16.49 24.53 -0.44
N ASN A 298 17.68 23.92 -0.41
CA ASN A 298 18.39 23.51 0.79
C ASN A 298 17.48 22.73 1.77
N ASN A 299 16.74 21.74 1.25
CA ASN A 299 15.78 20.95 2.03
C ASN A 299 16.17 19.47 2.07
N ASP A 300 16.67 19.03 3.23
CA ASP A 300 17.16 17.66 3.42
C ASP A 300 16.06 16.61 3.22
N ILE A 301 14.81 16.88 3.63
CA ILE A 301 13.69 15.93 3.46
C ILE A 301 13.40 15.69 1.98
N LEU A 302 13.37 16.75 1.16
CA LEU A 302 13.23 16.61 -0.30
C LEU A 302 14.40 15.85 -0.89
N LYS A 303 15.63 16.14 -0.45
CA LYS A 303 16.82 15.41 -0.89
C LYS A 303 16.70 13.92 -0.57
N ALA A 304 16.29 13.57 0.65
CA ALA A 304 16.04 12.18 1.06
C ALA A 304 14.95 11.52 0.20
N HIS A 305 13.87 12.23 -0.13
CA HIS A 305 12.84 11.74 -1.04
C HIS A 305 13.31 11.55 -2.49
N THR A 306 14.40 12.21 -2.93
CA THR A 306 15.03 11.91 -4.24
C THR A 306 15.96 10.70 -4.14
N PHE A 307 16.68 10.57 -3.04
CA PHE A 307 17.63 9.48 -2.77
C PHE A 307 16.94 8.14 -2.53
N ARG A 308 15.73 8.14 -1.98
CA ARG A 308 14.96 6.89 -1.87
C ARG A 308 14.72 6.25 -3.24
N PHE A 309 14.75 6.99 -4.36
CA PHE A 309 14.67 6.43 -5.72
C PHE A 309 16.05 6.04 -6.30
N ALA A 310 17.05 5.74 -5.46
CA ALA A 310 18.44 5.44 -5.84
C ALA A 310 18.57 4.48 -7.03
N TYR A 311 17.70 3.48 -7.11
CA TYR A 311 17.70 2.48 -8.17
C TYR A 311 17.43 3.04 -9.58
N PHE A 312 16.67 4.13 -9.68
CA PHE A 312 16.35 4.73 -10.98
C PHE A 312 17.41 5.72 -11.48
N TRP A 313 18.52 5.92 -10.75
CA TRP A 313 19.58 6.82 -11.19
C TRP A 313 20.43 6.20 -12.29
N ASP A 314 20.50 6.87 -13.44
CA ASP A 314 21.38 6.46 -14.53
C ASP A 314 22.86 6.49 -14.10
N ALA A 315 23.65 5.52 -14.55
CA ALA A 315 25.10 5.46 -14.35
C ALA A 315 25.56 5.53 -12.88
N CYS A 316 24.71 5.12 -11.94
CA CYS A 316 25.02 5.06 -10.52
C CYS A 316 25.53 3.66 -10.15
N SER A 317 26.71 3.56 -9.54
CA SER A 317 27.22 2.29 -9.02
C SER A 317 26.42 1.81 -7.81
N LEU A 318 26.44 0.50 -7.54
CA LEU A 318 25.76 -0.07 -6.36
C LEU A 318 26.18 0.62 -5.05
N THR A 319 27.46 0.92 -4.88
CA THR A 319 27.96 1.63 -3.69
C THR A 319 27.32 3.01 -3.56
N GLN A 320 27.26 3.78 -4.64
CA GLN A 320 26.63 5.11 -4.62
C GLN A 320 25.12 5.01 -4.32
N GLN A 321 24.43 4.01 -4.87
CA GLN A 321 23.01 3.79 -4.55
C GLN A 321 22.82 3.49 -3.07
N LEU A 322 23.67 2.66 -2.48
CA LEU A 322 23.64 2.35 -1.04
C LEU A 322 23.94 3.58 -0.18
N ASP A 323 24.92 4.41 -0.58
CA ASP A 323 25.25 5.65 0.13
C ASP A 323 24.05 6.61 0.12
N MET A 324 23.36 6.76 -1.02
CA MET A 324 22.14 7.57 -1.13
C MET A 324 21.02 7.05 -0.22
N LEU A 325 20.78 5.74 -0.21
CA LEU A 325 19.75 5.12 0.63
C LEU A 325 20.06 5.27 2.12
N ASN A 326 21.33 5.12 2.53
CA ASN A 326 21.78 5.28 3.90
C ASN A 326 21.69 6.75 4.38
N GLU A 327 22.02 7.70 3.50
CA GLU A 327 21.85 9.12 3.79
C GLU A 327 20.36 9.47 3.94
N ALA A 328 19.51 9.02 3.02
CA ALA A 328 18.07 9.22 3.09
C ALA A 328 17.47 8.63 4.37
N HIS A 329 17.85 7.40 4.72
CA HIS A 329 17.46 6.75 5.97
C HIS A 329 17.78 7.61 7.19
N THR A 330 19.01 8.14 7.25
CA THR A 330 19.46 8.99 8.36
C THR A 330 18.67 10.30 8.44
N ILE A 331 18.46 10.96 7.31
CA ILE A 331 17.66 12.20 7.25
C ILE A 331 16.24 11.94 7.72
N PHE A 332 15.60 10.85 7.26
CA PHE A 332 14.24 10.50 7.64
C PHE A 332 14.11 10.22 9.14
N LEU A 333 15.02 9.45 9.73
CA LEU A 333 15.02 9.22 11.18
C LEU A 333 15.20 10.51 11.98
N ASN A 334 16.08 11.41 11.55
CA ASN A 334 16.32 12.70 12.21
C ASN A 334 15.11 13.65 12.12
N ASN A 335 14.16 13.37 11.23
CA ASN A 335 12.97 14.19 11.01
C ASN A 335 11.65 13.52 11.46
N ASP A 336 11.75 12.41 12.21
CA ASP A 336 10.63 11.57 12.62
C ASP A 336 9.80 11.10 11.42
N ILE A 337 10.43 10.53 10.39
CA ILE A 337 9.78 9.96 9.20
C ILE A 337 10.22 8.49 9.07
N ALA A 338 10.03 7.72 10.14
CA ALA A 338 10.61 6.37 10.23
C ALA A 338 10.04 5.39 9.20
N ASP A 339 8.82 5.60 8.70
CA ASP A 339 8.22 4.80 7.62
C ASP A 339 9.10 4.81 6.35
N HIS A 340 9.49 6.00 5.86
CA HIS A 340 10.39 6.11 4.71
C HIS A 340 11.82 5.66 5.03
N ALA A 341 12.28 5.81 6.27
CA ALA A 341 13.57 5.25 6.69
C ALA A 341 13.58 3.73 6.52
N ILE A 342 12.55 3.04 7.02
CA ILE A 342 12.38 1.58 6.85
C ILE A 342 12.38 1.19 5.37
N TYR A 343 11.70 1.94 4.51
CA TYR A 343 11.72 1.68 3.07
C TYR A 343 13.10 1.89 2.43
N CYS A 344 13.86 2.90 2.81
CA CYS A 344 15.24 3.09 2.33
C CYS A 344 16.13 1.90 2.72
N LYS A 345 16.05 1.44 3.97
CA LYS A 345 16.83 0.29 4.46
C LYS A 345 16.38 -1.03 3.84
N ASN A 346 15.08 -1.20 3.60
CA ASN A 346 14.54 -2.30 2.80
C ASN A 346 15.17 -2.33 1.40
N ASN A 347 15.16 -1.19 0.71
CA ASN A 347 15.72 -1.08 -0.64
C ASN A 347 17.23 -1.37 -0.65
N ALA A 348 17.95 -0.93 0.38
CA ALA A 348 19.37 -1.25 0.53
C ALA A 348 19.58 -2.77 0.72
N ASN A 349 18.80 -3.41 1.59
CA ASN A 349 18.88 -4.85 1.86
C ASN A 349 18.59 -5.68 0.61
N VAL A 350 17.55 -5.36 -0.17
CA VAL A 350 17.19 -6.18 -1.35
C VAL A 350 18.21 -6.12 -2.47
N THR A 351 19.10 -5.10 -2.50
CA THR A 351 20.22 -5.09 -3.46
C THR A 351 21.18 -6.26 -3.25
N GLN A 352 21.21 -6.86 -2.05
CA GLN A 352 22.04 -8.04 -1.75
C GLN A 352 21.68 -9.23 -2.66
N PHE A 353 20.43 -9.33 -3.13
CA PHE A 353 20.00 -10.38 -4.06
C PHE A 353 20.69 -10.32 -5.43
N ASP A 354 21.17 -9.14 -5.81
CA ASP A 354 21.91 -8.91 -7.05
C ASP A 354 23.44 -9.07 -6.86
N THR A 355 23.88 -9.36 -5.62
CA THR A 355 25.26 -9.69 -5.27
C THR A 355 25.45 -11.18 -5.05
N GLY A 356 26.70 -11.63 -4.85
CA GLY A 356 27.01 -13.05 -4.58
C GLY A 356 26.66 -13.53 -3.17
N ARG A 357 26.10 -12.69 -2.28
CA ARG A 357 25.84 -13.07 -0.89
C ARG A 357 24.66 -12.30 -0.29
N VAL A 358 23.85 -13.00 0.48
CA VAL A 358 22.73 -12.45 1.26
C VAL A 358 22.99 -12.64 2.75
N TYR A 359 22.81 -11.59 3.55
CA TYR A 359 22.94 -11.58 5.00
C TYR A 359 21.55 -11.50 5.63
N VAL A 360 20.97 -12.65 5.96
CA VAL A 360 19.61 -12.77 6.52
C VAL A 360 19.40 -11.85 7.74
N ARG A 361 20.42 -11.72 8.59
CA ARG A 361 20.37 -10.87 9.79
C ARG A 361 20.06 -9.40 9.49
N ASP A 362 20.43 -8.87 8.32
CA ASP A 362 20.12 -7.49 7.96
C ASP A 362 18.61 -7.31 7.74
N PHE A 363 17.93 -8.35 7.23
CA PHE A 363 16.49 -8.38 7.04
C PHE A 363 15.74 -8.57 8.36
N ASP A 364 16.25 -9.44 9.25
CA ASP A 364 15.69 -9.60 10.60
C ASP A 364 15.78 -8.30 11.40
N ASN A 365 16.96 -7.67 11.42
CA ASN A 365 17.18 -6.40 12.11
C ASN A 365 16.24 -5.29 11.58
N LEU A 366 16.00 -5.25 10.27
CA LEU A 366 15.05 -4.31 9.66
C LEU A 366 13.61 -4.59 10.10
N LEU A 367 13.20 -5.86 10.14
CA LEU A 367 11.86 -6.24 10.57
C LEU A 367 11.63 -5.90 12.04
N GLU A 368 12.60 -6.19 12.91
CA GLU A 368 12.56 -5.79 14.33
C GLU A 368 12.43 -4.26 14.48
N GLU A 369 13.21 -3.52 13.70
CA GLU A 369 13.15 -2.06 13.69
C GLU A 369 11.78 -1.54 13.23
N ALA A 370 11.21 -2.13 12.16
CA ALA A 370 9.91 -1.74 11.63
C ALA A 370 8.78 -2.00 12.63
N ILE A 371 8.76 -3.18 13.27
CA ILE A 371 7.76 -3.54 14.29
C ILE A 371 7.86 -2.60 15.50
N SER A 372 9.07 -2.19 15.88
CA SER A 372 9.30 -1.31 17.05
C SER A 372 8.96 0.15 16.77
N ASN A 373 9.38 0.68 15.62
CA ASN A 373 9.31 2.11 15.30
C ASN A 373 8.02 2.49 14.58
N VAL A 374 7.48 1.62 13.72
CA VAL A 374 6.30 1.87 12.88
C VAL A 374 5.36 0.65 12.83
N PRO A 375 4.84 0.18 14.00
CA PRO A 375 4.06 -1.05 14.12
C PRO A 375 2.78 -1.10 13.26
N GLY A 376 2.25 0.06 12.89
CA GLY A 376 1.06 0.19 12.05
C GLY A 376 1.35 0.31 10.56
N LEU A 377 2.60 0.23 10.10
CA LEU A 377 2.95 0.44 8.69
C LEU A 377 2.28 -0.63 7.81
N VAL A 378 1.38 -0.22 6.91
CA VAL A 378 0.70 -1.18 6.01
C VAL A 378 1.70 -1.87 5.08
N GLY A 379 2.82 -1.22 4.74
CA GLY A 379 3.93 -1.81 4.00
C GLY A 379 4.69 -2.95 4.70
N MET A 380 4.31 -3.34 5.92
CA MET A 380 4.94 -4.46 6.63
C MET A 380 4.91 -5.78 5.84
N SER A 381 3.91 -5.98 4.98
CA SER A 381 3.86 -7.14 4.08
C SER A 381 5.08 -7.23 3.15
N HIS A 382 5.62 -6.08 2.71
CA HIS A 382 6.83 -6.03 1.89
C HIS A 382 8.06 -6.50 2.67
N ILE A 383 8.18 -6.07 3.93
CA ILE A 383 9.31 -6.39 4.80
C ILE A 383 9.28 -7.89 5.13
N PHE A 384 8.14 -8.42 5.57
CA PHE A 384 7.96 -9.86 5.79
C PHE A 384 8.29 -10.69 4.54
N ASN A 385 7.80 -10.27 3.37
CA ASN A 385 8.10 -10.94 2.12
C ASN A 385 9.61 -10.98 1.85
N ASN A 386 10.29 -9.84 1.97
CA ASN A 386 11.71 -9.75 1.64
C ASN A 386 12.59 -10.51 2.63
N THR A 387 12.22 -10.51 3.92
CA THR A 387 12.85 -11.37 4.94
C THR A 387 12.67 -12.84 4.57
N GLY A 388 11.46 -13.28 4.23
CA GLY A 388 11.22 -14.66 3.79
C GLY A 388 12.02 -15.04 2.53
N VAL A 389 12.13 -14.13 1.55
CA VAL A 389 12.97 -14.36 0.37
C VAL A 389 14.44 -14.52 0.76
N ALA A 390 14.94 -13.71 1.69
CA ALA A 390 16.32 -13.83 2.17
C ALA A 390 16.62 -15.22 2.74
N TYR A 391 15.74 -15.73 3.61
CA TYR A 391 15.84 -17.10 4.14
C TYR A 391 15.75 -18.16 3.04
N LEU A 392 14.81 -18.02 2.10
CA LEU A 392 14.62 -19.00 1.02
C LEU A 392 15.89 -19.12 0.14
N VAL A 393 16.47 -17.98 -0.27
CA VAL A 393 17.64 -18.01 -1.16
C VAL A 393 18.92 -18.42 -0.45
N THR A 394 18.95 -18.41 0.89
CA THR A 394 20.03 -18.96 1.72
C THR A 394 19.80 -20.40 2.15
N GLY A 395 18.75 -21.07 1.65
CA GLY A 395 18.49 -22.49 1.88
C GLY A 395 17.77 -22.80 3.19
N GLN A 396 16.97 -21.86 3.70
CA GLN A 396 16.18 -21.97 4.94
C GLN A 396 14.68 -21.81 4.62
N PRO A 397 14.07 -22.78 3.91
CA PRO A 397 12.70 -22.66 3.43
C PRO A 397 11.65 -22.70 4.54
N GLU A 398 11.89 -23.41 5.65
CA GLU A 398 10.94 -23.49 6.77
C GLU A 398 10.76 -22.12 7.45
N GLU A 399 11.87 -21.43 7.74
CA GLU A 399 11.84 -20.06 8.26
C GLU A 399 11.21 -19.10 7.25
N ALA A 400 11.53 -19.25 5.95
CA ALA A 400 10.92 -18.43 4.91
C ALA A 400 9.38 -18.55 4.90
N MET A 401 8.84 -19.76 5.04
CA MET A 401 7.39 -20.00 5.10
C MET A 401 6.71 -19.32 6.30
N GLU A 402 7.38 -19.25 7.45
CA GLU A 402 6.89 -18.55 8.63
C GLU A 402 6.72 -17.05 8.33
N TYR A 403 7.75 -16.42 7.76
CA TYR A 403 7.70 -15.01 7.40
C TYR A 403 6.67 -14.71 6.31
N PHE A 404 6.57 -15.54 5.27
CA PHE A 404 5.53 -15.35 4.26
C PHE A 404 4.13 -15.47 4.86
N SER A 405 3.92 -16.40 5.80
CA SER A 405 2.62 -16.58 6.44
C SER A 405 2.25 -15.36 7.31
N LYS A 406 3.20 -14.85 8.11
CA LYS A 406 2.99 -13.59 8.87
C LYS A 406 2.75 -12.39 7.95
N GLY A 407 3.42 -12.33 6.80
CA GLY A 407 3.23 -11.24 5.83
C GLY A 407 1.83 -11.19 5.24
N VAL A 408 1.16 -12.34 5.10
CA VAL A 408 -0.23 -12.41 4.57
C VAL A 408 -1.19 -11.67 5.50
N ASP A 409 -0.92 -11.66 6.81
CA ASP A 409 -1.73 -10.96 7.81
C ASP A 409 -1.74 -9.43 7.63
N TYR A 410 -0.80 -8.90 6.84
CA TYR A 410 -0.69 -7.48 6.49
C TYR A 410 -1.14 -7.17 5.05
N ALA A 411 -1.57 -8.17 4.27
CA ALA A 411 -1.91 -8.03 2.85
C ALA A 411 -3.40 -8.36 2.55
N HIS A 412 -4.30 -8.08 3.48
CA HIS A 412 -5.72 -8.45 3.36
C HIS A 412 -6.55 -7.50 2.49
N GLY A 413 -6.19 -6.21 2.42
CA GLY A 413 -6.93 -5.23 1.63
C GLY A 413 -7.08 -5.62 0.15
N GLN A 414 -8.17 -5.20 -0.49
CA GLN A 414 -8.37 -5.42 -1.94
C GLN A 414 -7.25 -4.74 -2.74
N GLU A 415 -6.81 -3.57 -2.28
CA GLU A 415 -5.68 -2.80 -2.78
C GLU A 415 -4.31 -3.48 -2.60
N ARG A 416 -4.22 -4.53 -1.75
CA ARG A 416 -2.97 -5.24 -1.45
C ARG A 416 -2.83 -6.57 -2.19
N THR A 417 -3.58 -6.73 -3.29
CA THR A 417 -3.60 -7.97 -4.08
C THR A 417 -2.21 -8.35 -4.60
N VAL A 418 -1.38 -7.37 -5.00
CA VAL A 418 0.00 -7.60 -5.44
C VAL A 418 0.84 -8.25 -4.34
N GLN A 419 0.81 -7.68 -3.13
CA GLN A 419 1.56 -8.16 -1.97
C GLN A 419 1.08 -9.56 -1.55
N ARG A 420 -0.23 -9.77 -1.48
CA ARG A 420 -0.83 -11.05 -1.13
C ARG A 420 -0.44 -12.16 -2.10
N LEU A 421 -0.52 -11.89 -3.41
CA LEU A 421 -0.14 -12.86 -4.45
C LEU A 421 1.36 -13.18 -4.39
N ALA A 422 2.23 -12.19 -4.19
CA ALA A 422 3.66 -12.43 -4.02
C ALA A 422 3.94 -13.38 -2.85
N LEU A 423 3.33 -13.14 -1.69
CA LEU A 423 3.51 -13.97 -0.49
C LEU A 423 3.00 -15.39 -0.73
N HIS A 424 1.82 -15.57 -1.33
CA HIS A 424 1.28 -16.89 -1.66
C HIS A 424 2.17 -17.65 -2.65
N ILE A 425 2.64 -16.98 -3.70
CA ILE A 425 3.51 -17.59 -4.71
C ILE A 425 4.86 -17.96 -4.09
N ASN A 426 5.46 -17.09 -3.28
CA ASN A 426 6.71 -17.39 -2.60
C ASN A 426 6.56 -18.56 -1.60
N LYS A 427 5.39 -18.74 -0.97
CA LYS A 427 5.10 -19.96 -0.20
C LYS A 427 5.12 -21.20 -1.09
N PHE A 428 4.48 -21.16 -2.27
CA PHE A 428 4.57 -22.28 -3.22
C PHE A 428 5.99 -22.55 -3.69
N LEU A 429 6.82 -21.50 -3.86
CA LEU A 429 8.23 -21.67 -4.21
C LEU A 429 9.02 -22.36 -3.08
N ALA A 430 8.74 -22.02 -1.81
CA ALA A 430 9.38 -22.64 -0.65
C ALA A 430 8.97 -24.11 -0.50
N ASP A 431 7.67 -24.42 -0.59
CA ASP A 431 7.14 -25.79 -0.60
C ASP A 431 7.78 -26.61 -1.74
N PHE A 432 7.78 -26.06 -2.96
CA PHE A 432 8.39 -26.71 -4.14
C PHE A 432 9.90 -26.91 -3.96
N TYR A 433 10.61 -25.96 -3.35
CA TYR A 433 12.03 -26.08 -3.05
C TYR A 433 12.32 -27.26 -2.10
N CYS A 434 11.40 -27.55 -1.18
CA CYS A 434 11.45 -28.72 -0.29
C CYS A 434 11.04 -30.04 -0.98
N GLY A 435 10.59 -30.01 -2.24
CA GLY A 435 10.12 -31.18 -2.97
C GLY A 435 8.63 -31.50 -2.77
N GLU A 436 7.86 -30.60 -2.16
CA GLU A 436 6.42 -30.76 -1.98
C GLU A 436 5.67 -30.53 -3.31
N ILE A 437 4.58 -31.29 -3.51
CA ILE A 437 3.73 -31.15 -4.69
C ILE A 437 2.62 -30.15 -4.39
N ILE A 438 2.55 -29.08 -5.20
CA ILE A 438 1.48 -28.08 -5.06
C ILE A 438 0.22 -28.59 -5.73
N LYS A 439 -0.90 -28.60 -5.00
CA LYS A 439 -2.20 -29.03 -5.52
C LYS A 439 -2.61 -28.16 -6.72
N GLU A 440 -3.00 -28.80 -7.81
CA GLU A 440 -3.47 -28.13 -9.04
C GLU A 440 -4.54 -27.07 -8.77
N GLN A 441 -5.51 -27.37 -7.89
CA GLN A 441 -6.57 -26.44 -7.53
C GLN A 441 -6.01 -25.11 -6.98
N HIS A 442 -4.93 -25.15 -6.21
CA HIS A 442 -4.30 -23.94 -5.66
C HIS A 442 -3.59 -23.13 -6.76
N LEU A 443 -2.89 -23.81 -7.69
CA LEU A 443 -2.23 -23.17 -8.82
C LEU A 443 -3.25 -22.47 -9.73
N ARG A 444 -4.37 -23.15 -10.05
CA ARG A 444 -5.47 -22.56 -10.83
C ARG A 444 -6.15 -21.40 -10.10
N LYS A 445 -6.35 -21.51 -8.78
CA LYS A 445 -6.92 -20.41 -7.97
C LYS A 445 -6.07 -19.15 -8.12
N VAL A 446 -4.76 -19.26 -7.93
CA VAL A 446 -3.84 -18.11 -8.04
C VAL A 446 -3.78 -17.56 -9.47
N LEU A 447 -3.81 -18.42 -10.49
CA LEU A 447 -3.90 -17.94 -11.89
C LEU A 447 -5.18 -17.16 -12.15
N ASN A 448 -6.34 -17.64 -11.68
CA ASN A 448 -7.59 -16.89 -11.79
C ASN A 448 -7.50 -15.54 -11.07
N GLU A 449 -6.95 -15.50 -9.84
CA GLU A 449 -6.75 -14.24 -9.12
C GLU A 449 -5.85 -13.26 -9.88
N ILE A 450 -4.77 -13.72 -10.52
CA ILE A 450 -3.89 -12.87 -11.33
C ILE A 450 -4.62 -12.39 -12.60
N PHE A 451 -5.24 -13.30 -13.36
CA PHE A 451 -5.84 -12.95 -14.64
C PHE A 451 -7.11 -12.10 -14.49
N ASP A 452 -7.99 -12.43 -13.54
CA ASP A 452 -9.22 -11.68 -13.29
C ASP A 452 -8.97 -10.39 -12.50
N GLY A 453 -8.04 -10.43 -11.55
CA GLY A 453 -7.77 -9.31 -10.64
C GLY A 453 -6.76 -8.29 -11.17
N MET A 454 -5.77 -8.72 -11.97
CA MET A 454 -4.71 -7.84 -12.48
C MET A 454 -4.75 -7.73 -14.01
N VAL A 455 -4.64 -8.84 -14.74
CA VAL A 455 -4.41 -8.82 -16.19
C VAL A 455 -5.59 -8.25 -16.98
N ARG A 456 -6.84 -8.59 -16.60
CA ARG A 456 -8.05 -8.14 -17.31
C ARG A 456 -8.17 -6.62 -17.44
N ASN A 457 -7.63 -5.89 -16.47
CA ASN A 457 -7.62 -4.42 -16.46
C ASN A 457 -6.28 -3.83 -16.90
N ASN A 458 -5.40 -4.65 -17.52
CA ASN A 458 -4.03 -4.30 -17.88
C ASN A 458 -3.23 -3.73 -16.69
N PHE A 459 -3.49 -4.23 -15.49
CA PHE A 459 -2.87 -3.77 -14.26
C PHE A 459 -1.54 -4.51 -14.05
N LEU A 460 -0.43 -3.76 -14.11
CA LEU A 460 0.93 -4.25 -13.82
C LEU A 460 1.32 -5.53 -14.62
N PRO A 461 1.33 -5.50 -15.96
CA PRO A 461 1.64 -6.67 -16.80
C PRO A 461 3.00 -7.30 -16.50
N PHE A 462 4.00 -6.47 -16.17
CA PHE A 462 5.33 -6.93 -15.74
C PHE A 462 5.30 -7.80 -14.48
N ILE A 463 4.62 -7.34 -13.42
CA ILE A 463 4.54 -8.07 -12.14
C ILE A 463 3.74 -9.37 -12.34
N SER A 464 2.60 -9.27 -13.02
CA SER A 464 1.75 -10.41 -13.37
C SER A 464 2.52 -11.50 -14.13
N SER A 465 3.38 -11.10 -15.08
CA SER A 465 4.24 -12.03 -15.84
C SER A 465 5.18 -12.83 -14.94
N ARG A 466 5.82 -12.17 -13.96
CA ARG A 466 6.72 -12.84 -13.01
C ARG A 466 5.98 -13.84 -12.12
N TYR A 467 4.78 -13.48 -11.67
CA TYR A 467 3.93 -14.37 -10.89
C TYR A 467 3.53 -15.62 -11.68
N VAL A 468 3.02 -15.42 -12.90
CA VAL A 468 2.59 -16.53 -13.77
C VAL A 468 3.77 -17.43 -14.16
N LEU A 469 4.96 -16.88 -14.43
CA LEU A 469 6.15 -17.70 -14.74
C LEU A 469 6.56 -18.63 -13.59
N ASN A 470 6.45 -18.18 -12.33
CA ASN A 470 6.72 -19.05 -11.18
C ASN A 470 5.70 -20.18 -11.08
N ILE A 471 4.41 -19.87 -11.25
CA ILE A 471 3.35 -20.90 -11.25
C ILE A 471 3.56 -21.90 -12.40
N LEU A 472 3.85 -21.42 -13.60
CA LEU A 472 4.11 -22.27 -14.75
C LEU A 472 5.37 -23.11 -14.57
N SER A 473 6.44 -22.54 -14.00
CA SER A 473 7.68 -23.27 -13.70
C SER A 473 7.44 -24.41 -12.72
N ILE A 474 6.76 -24.15 -11.59
CA ILE A 474 6.38 -25.19 -10.64
C ILE A 474 5.57 -26.28 -11.36
N SER A 475 4.55 -25.88 -12.12
CA SER A 475 3.63 -26.79 -12.79
C SER A 475 4.35 -27.72 -13.76
N LEU A 476 5.15 -27.17 -14.69
CA LEU A 476 5.92 -27.95 -15.68
C LEU A 476 6.92 -28.90 -15.01
N GLN A 477 7.51 -28.49 -13.88
CA GLN A 477 8.51 -29.29 -13.18
C GLN A 477 7.90 -30.43 -12.36
N GLN A 478 6.73 -30.21 -11.73
CA GLN A 478 6.03 -31.28 -11.00
C GLN A 478 5.24 -32.22 -11.92
N ASN A 479 4.65 -31.70 -13.01
CA ASN A 479 3.88 -32.45 -13.97
C ASN A 479 3.81 -31.71 -15.33
N LEU A 480 4.47 -32.25 -16.35
CA LEU A 480 4.52 -31.64 -17.68
C LEU A 480 3.13 -31.42 -18.29
N ASP A 481 2.23 -32.39 -18.18
CA ASP A 481 0.88 -32.29 -18.75
C ASP A 481 0.07 -31.18 -18.09
N LEU A 482 0.20 -31.04 -16.76
CA LEU A 482 -0.41 -29.93 -16.03
C LEU A 482 0.14 -28.58 -16.51
N GLY A 483 1.47 -28.43 -16.60
CA GLY A 483 2.07 -27.18 -17.07
C GLY A 483 1.64 -26.80 -18.49
N MET A 484 1.53 -27.79 -19.39
CA MET A 484 1.03 -27.58 -20.75
C MET A 484 -0.46 -27.24 -20.79
N ASP A 485 -1.27 -27.88 -19.95
CA ASP A 485 -2.69 -27.55 -19.81
C ASP A 485 -2.91 -26.11 -19.33
N LEU A 486 -2.17 -25.68 -18.29
CA LEU A 486 -2.25 -24.31 -17.80
C LEU A 486 -1.80 -23.29 -18.85
N LEU A 487 -0.74 -23.59 -19.61
CA LEU A 487 -0.29 -22.76 -20.72
C LEU A 487 -1.35 -22.61 -21.82
N SER A 488 -2.18 -23.63 -22.03
CA SER A 488 -3.27 -23.59 -23.01
C SER A 488 -4.56 -22.95 -22.47
N SER A 489 -4.79 -23.05 -21.16
CA SER A 489 -6.01 -22.57 -20.48
C SER A 489 -6.00 -21.06 -20.21
N PHE A 490 -4.81 -20.47 -20.09
CA PHE A 490 -4.61 -19.06 -19.77
C PHE A 490 -3.80 -18.36 -20.86
N PRO A 491 -4.03 -17.05 -21.13
CA PRO A 491 -3.27 -16.29 -22.12
C PRO A 491 -1.87 -15.90 -21.60
N ILE A 492 -1.08 -16.90 -21.18
CA ILE A 492 0.23 -16.70 -20.56
C ILE A 492 1.21 -16.08 -21.56
N ARG A 493 1.28 -16.57 -22.80
CA ARG A 493 2.21 -16.04 -23.82
C ARG A 493 1.99 -14.55 -24.09
N ASP A 494 0.74 -14.16 -24.26
CA ASP A 494 0.38 -12.75 -24.49
C ASP A 494 0.82 -11.88 -23.30
N LEU A 495 0.57 -12.36 -22.08
CA LEU A 495 1.01 -11.68 -20.87
C LEU A 495 2.53 -11.53 -20.81
N LEU A 496 3.31 -12.57 -21.11
CA LEU A 496 4.78 -12.50 -21.06
C LEU A 496 5.34 -11.53 -22.10
N ASN A 497 4.81 -11.54 -23.32
CA ASN A 497 5.18 -10.59 -24.37
C ASN A 497 4.86 -9.14 -23.95
N GLN A 498 3.71 -8.89 -23.31
CA GLN A 498 3.36 -7.57 -22.76
C GLN A 498 4.28 -7.18 -21.58
N GLY A 499 4.55 -8.12 -20.67
CA GLY A 499 5.39 -7.88 -19.49
C GLY A 499 6.79 -7.41 -19.85
N ILE A 500 7.44 -8.05 -20.83
CA ILE A 500 8.79 -7.69 -21.29
C ILE A 500 8.82 -6.33 -22.01
N THR A 501 7.76 -5.97 -22.73
CA THR A 501 7.70 -4.71 -23.50
C THR A 501 7.30 -3.51 -22.64
N SER A 502 6.51 -3.74 -21.60
CA SER A 502 5.96 -2.68 -20.73
C SER A 502 6.98 -2.06 -19.76
N ASN A 503 7.99 -2.82 -19.31
CA ASN A 503 8.98 -2.32 -18.35
C ASN A 503 10.40 -2.86 -18.66
N PRO A 504 11.37 -1.98 -19.02
CA PRO A 504 12.76 -2.39 -19.22
C PRO A 504 13.42 -2.93 -17.95
N ILE A 505 13.02 -2.40 -16.79
CA ILE A 505 13.56 -2.76 -15.47
C ILE A 505 13.04 -4.15 -15.09
N GLY A 506 13.97 -5.06 -14.78
CA GLY A 506 13.63 -6.43 -14.41
C GLY A 506 13.12 -7.33 -15.55
N GLY A 507 12.98 -6.84 -16.79
CA GLY A 507 12.62 -7.66 -17.97
C GLY A 507 13.61 -8.82 -18.21
N GLY A 508 14.87 -8.65 -17.81
CA GLY A 508 15.87 -9.72 -17.80
C GLY A 508 15.45 -10.95 -17.00
N GLN A 509 14.68 -10.77 -15.91
CA GLN A 509 14.16 -11.86 -15.06
C GLN A 509 13.20 -12.78 -15.80
N ILE A 510 12.26 -12.19 -16.53
CA ILE A 510 11.28 -12.91 -17.35
C ILE A 510 12.03 -13.69 -18.44
N LEU A 511 13.00 -13.05 -19.11
CA LEU A 511 13.79 -13.68 -20.16
C LEU A 511 14.68 -14.83 -19.66
N LEU A 512 15.35 -14.69 -18.52
CA LEU A 512 16.20 -15.76 -17.99
C LEU A 512 15.38 -16.98 -17.59
N GLN A 513 14.27 -16.78 -16.88
CA GLN A 513 13.42 -17.88 -16.43
C GLN A 513 12.71 -18.57 -17.60
N THR A 514 12.25 -17.79 -18.59
CA THR A 514 11.69 -18.33 -19.84
C THR A 514 12.71 -19.21 -20.54
N LYS A 515 13.94 -18.72 -20.74
CA LYS A 515 15.02 -19.48 -21.39
C LYS A 515 15.35 -20.76 -20.63
N TYR A 516 15.37 -20.73 -19.30
CA TYR A 516 15.54 -21.95 -18.50
C TYR A 516 14.48 -23.01 -18.85
N LEU A 517 13.21 -22.61 -18.89
CA LEU A 517 12.09 -23.52 -19.18
C LEU A 517 12.15 -24.06 -20.63
N GLU A 518 12.36 -23.19 -21.61
CA GLU A 518 12.44 -23.60 -23.03
C GLU A 518 13.62 -24.54 -23.30
N GLN A 519 14.75 -24.35 -22.61
CA GLN A 519 15.89 -25.27 -22.71
C GLN A 519 15.64 -26.62 -22.05
N LYS A 520 14.90 -26.63 -20.93
CA LYS A 520 14.53 -27.86 -20.21
C LYS A 520 13.47 -28.67 -20.97
N TYR A 521 12.55 -28.01 -21.65
CA TYR A 521 11.41 -28.63 -22.35
C TYR A 521 11.46 -28.30 -23.85
N LYS A 522 12.04 -29.21 -24.65
CA LYS A 522 12.40 -29.00 -26.08
C LYS A 522 11.29 -28.49 -27.03
N ASN A 523 10.02 -28.62 -26.68
CA ASN A 523 8.87 -28.19 -27.49
C ASN A 523 8.11 -27.01 -26.86
N LEU A 524 8.63 -26.44 -25.78
CA LEU A 524 8.04 -25.30 -25.11
C LEU A 524 8.51 -24.02 -25.79
N VAL A 525 7.57 -23.19 -26.20
CA VAL A 525 7.80 -21.82 -26.68
C VAL A 525 6.90 -20.91 -25.85
N LEU A 526 7.51 -19.94 -25.18
CA LEU A 526 6.83 -19.00 -24.28
C LEU A 526 6.85 -17.56 -24.80
N LEU A 527 7.83 -17.21 -25.64
CA LEU A 527 7.96 -15.88 -26.25
C LEU A 527 8.04 -16.01 -27.78
N ASP A 528 7.26 -15.19 -28.48
CA ASP A 528 7.20 -15.25 -29.94
C ASP A 528 8.39 -14.52 -30.59
N ASN A 529 8.75 -13.37 -30.02
CA ASN A 529 9.87 -12.54 -30.48
C ASN A 529 10.61 -11.93 -29.26
N PRO A 530 11.42 -12.71 -28.54
CA PRO A 530 12.12 -12.20 -27.37
C PRO A 530 13.08 -11.07 -27.78
N PRO A 531 13.10 -9.92 -27.07
CA PRO A 531 14.06 -8.87 -27.34
C PRO A 531 15.48 -9.36 -27.06
N ALA A 532 16.46 -8.76 -27.73
CA ALA A 532 17.85 -9.13 -27.54
C ALA A 532 18.29 -8.88 -26.08
N TYR A 533 19.05 -9.81 -25.50
CA TYR A 533 19.46 -9.73 -24.07
C TYR A 533 20.17 -8.43 -23.68
N ASN A 534 20.82 -7.75 -24.62
CA ASN A 534 21.49 -6.47 -24.40
C ASN A 534 20.53 -5.26 -24.33
N THR A 535 19.23 -5.47 -24.57
CA THR A 535 18.20 -4.43 -24.51
C THR A 535 17.41 -4.44 -23.20
N VAL A 536 17.67 -5.43 -22.34
CA VAL A 536 17.09 -5.56 -21.00
C VAL A 536 18.19 -5.54 -19.94
N GLU A 537 17.83 -5.17 -18.72
CA GLU A 537 18.75 -5.20 -17.59
C GLU A 537 19.26 -6.63 -17.30
N ALA A 538 20.58 -6.77 -17.12
CA ALA A 538 21.19 -8.05 -16.81
C ALA A 538 20.89 -8.46 -15.36
N ILE A 539 20.53 -9.72 -15.14
CA ILE A 539 20.39 -10.28 -13.79
C ILE A 539 21.74 -10.76 -13.30
N THR A 540 22.05 -10.49 -12.03
CA THR A 540 23.28 -10.90 -11.36
C THR A 540 23.01 -11.60 -10.03
N GLY A 541 24.09 -12.02 -9.38
CA GLY A 541 24.08 -12.46 -7.99
C GLY A 541 23.27 -13.71 -7.69
N VAL A 542 22.90 -13.84 -6.41
CA VAL A 542 22.14 -14.97 -5.87
C VAL A 542 20.84 -15.17 -6.63
N ARG A 543 20.16 -14.10 -7.07
CA ARG A 543 18.92 -14.24 -7.86
C ARG A 543 19.16 -14.99 -9.17
N LYS A 544 20.19 -14.60 -9.93
CA LYS A 544 20.53 -15.29 -11.18
C LYS A 544 20.83 -16.76 -10.91
N ASP A 545 21.63 -17.04 -9.89
CA ASP A 545 22.05 -18.40 -9.55
C ASP A 545 20.85 -19.27 -9.15
N PHE A 546 19.91 -18.70 -8.39
CA PHE A 546 18.69 -19.39 -7.99
C PHE A 546 17.79 -19.76 -9.18
N ILE A 547 17.59 -18.83 -10.13
CA ILE A 547 16.83 -19.09 -11.36
C ILE A 547 17.50 -20.17 -12.21
N VAL A 548 18.82 -20.07 -12.43
CA VAL A 548 19.56 -21.03 -13.26
C VAL A 548 19.57 -22.42 -12.63
N LYS A 549 19.61 -22.52 -11.30
CA LYS A 549 19.66 -23.79 -10.59
C LYS A 549 18.29 -24.47 -10.48
N TYR A 550 17.26 -23.72 -10.12
CA TYR A 550 15.95 -24.28 -9.75
C TYR A 550 14.80 -23.92 -10.71
N GLY A 551 15.01 -23.00 -11.64
CA GLY A 551 13.97 -22.55 -12.58
C GLY A 551 12.89 -21.67 -11.97
N ILE A 552 13.04 -21.27 -10.70
CA ILE A 552 12.08 -20.45 -9.95
C ILE A 552 12.73 -19.12 -9.55
N ASN A 553 11.91 -18.08 -9.40
CA ASN A 553 12.37 -16.71 -9.16
C ASN A 553 11.61 -16.07 -7.99
N PRO A 554 12.08 -16.22 -6.73
CA PRO A 554 11.47 -15.59 -5.58
C PRO A 554 11.25 -14.09 -5.78
N PHE A 555 10.02 -13.63 -5.53
CA PHE A 555 9.65 -12.24 -5.76
C PHE A 555 9.93 -11.41 -4.51
N TYR A 556 10.68 -10.33 -4.64
CA TYR A 556 10.96 -9.36 -3.57
C TYR A 556 10.51 -7.95 -4.02
N PHE A 557 10.31 -7.06 -3.06
CA PHE A 557 9.80 -5.71 -3.26
C PHE A 557 10.86 -4.64 -3.02
N CYS A 558 11.01 -3.72 -3.96
CA CYS A 558 11.51 -2.39 -3.64
C CYS A 558 10.33 -1.49 -3.26
N THR A 559 10.49 -0.67 -2.23
CA THR A 559 9.46 0.16 -1.62
C THR A 559 9.78 1.63 -1.88
N TRP A 560 9.06 2.27 -2.80
CA TRP A 560 9.31 3.67 -3.20
C TRP A 560 8.19 4.64 -2.77
N LEU A 561 6.99 4.14 -2.49
CA LEU A 561 5.80 4.88 -2.06
C LEU A 561 4.84 4.01 -1.25
#